data_AF-A0A177TAP4-F1
#
_entry.id   AF-A0A177TAP4-F1
#
_cell.length_a   1.000
_cell.length_b   1.000
_cell.length_c   1.000
_cell.angle_alpha   90.00
_cell.angle_beta   90.00
_cell.angle_gamma   90.00
#
_symmetry.space_group_name_H-M   'P 1'
#
loop_
_entity.id
_entity.type
_entity.pdbx_description
1 polymer ?
#
loop_
_entity_poly.entity_id
_entity_poly.type
_entity_poly.pdbx_seq_one_letter_code
_entity_poly.pdbx_strand_id
1 'polypeptide(L)'
;MTSASPTSPVQPRQLDVPRASSLRMFPGFTNAQAQAATKVLQKNHNDFHVFFNMKGFHNHLAHHVFAALALGAPVQHYPRIWNHALLNDLDPSFKLNQKPTHDNYSPITRANWKQSLNRATAYWAYLAFFEDEISENGVAETLEQFVFSEDTLSAPAHMLVRLFDGALHPFIHIGYGIEFGVDGIVAEGLAMAAITGASSTSLYPEGWFDKVHREEAAPNDSTSKQPTASSPRAGLSLFTLFAQLGADISLAPGTATKWEDESKFDATLRSSGSKIAAHMEKWLTTPADVENDVAAWGPKVAELAWVNTFLLGATTPPSQQSIKQDFFLMHTHNATLFLPAIFKALPGLSAKARAMLLHALARTTAYTWIARGRPVFYLTERLMKTEAMPYHPDHRGLNRTERIAQKASSSSGDEEEKELARPSAWYDVIAAASIHFDEHLVKAVRAQGYFSSWLADTPTGALHLQENELQQEGEEKVWKGQLGEVDGSAFLKTAGQMMKSQTWDADLKRQMRWTQDAIGFEQAWR
;
A
#
# COMPACT_ATOMS: atom_id res chain seq x y z
N MET A 1 -0.67 12.26 51.09
CA MET A 1 -0.51 10.92 50.48
C MET A 1 -0.78 11.08 48.99
N THR A 2 0.28 11.20 48.19
CA THR A 2 0.19 11.15 46.74
C THR A 2 -0.19 9.72 46.37
N SER A 3 -1.44 9.48 45.98
CA SER A 3 -1.84 8.17 45.46
C SER A 3 -0.99 7.92 44.22
N ALA A 4 -0.06 6.96 44.31
CA ALA A 4 0.62 6.47 43.13
C ALA A 4 -0.47 6.02 42.14
N SER A 5 -0.49 6.60 40.95
CA SER A 5 -1.38 6.15 39.88
C SER A 5 -1.20 4.63 39.73
N PRO A 6 -2.28 3.83 39.72
CA PRO A 6 -2.15 2.39 39.60
C PRO A 6 -1.31 2.05 38.37
N THR A 7 -0.22 1.31 38.57
CA THR A 7 0.68 0.89 37.50
C THR A 7 -0.09 -0.03 36.55
N SER A 8 -0.04 0.24 35.25
CA SER A 8 -0.65 -0.64 34.26
C SER A 8 0.12 -1.97 34.19
N PRO A 9 -0.56 -3.13 34.13
CA PRO A 9 0.09 -4.42 33.85
C PRO A 9 0.65 -4.50 32.42
N VAL A 10 0.21 -3.62 31.51
CA VAL A 10 0.73 -3.56 30.14
C VAL A 10 1.84 -2.52 30.08
N GLN A 11 3.06 -2.98 29.81
CA GLN A 11 4.21 -2.14 29.52
C GLN A 11 4.72 -2.52 28.13
N PRO A 12 4.39 -1.72 27.08
CA PRO A 12 4.90 -1.96 25.73
C PRO A 12 6.42 -2.10 25.77
N ARG A 13 6.96 -3.04 24.98
CA ARG A 13 8.38 -3.37 25.04
C ARG A 13 9.22 -2.25 24.39
N GLN A 14 10.52 -2.29 24.66
CA GLN A 14 11.46 -1.42 23.97
C GLN A 14 11.55 -1.87 22.50
N LEU A 15 11.25 -0.95 21.58
CA LEU A 15 11.37 -1.17 20.15
C LEU A 15 12.84 -1.32 19.74
N ASP A 16 13.06 -2.25 18.83
CA ASP A 16 14.33 -2.36 18.12
C ASP A 16 14.63 -1.11 17.30
N VAL A 17 15.92 -0.83 17.14
CA VAL A 17 16.37 0.20 16.21
C VAL A 17 16.18 -0.32 14.78
N PRO A 18 15.48 0.42 13.89
CA PRO A 18 15.25 0.01 12.52
C PRO A 18 16.54 -0.43 11.83
N ARG A 19 16.51 -1.62 11.23
CA ARG A 19 17.59 -2.16 10.41
C ARG A 19 17.46 -1.65 8.98
N ALA A 20 18.53 -1.78 8.19
CA ALA A 20 18.47 -1.41 6.78
C ALA A 20 17.31 -2.16 6.09
N SER A 21 16.48 -1.41 5.36
CA SER A 21 15.32 -1.96 4.66
C SER A 21 15.69 -3.15 3.77
N SER A 22 14.82 -4.17 3.75
CA SER A 22 14.87 -5.28 2.79
C SER A 22 14.63 -4.84 1.34
N LEU A 23 14.08 -3.63 1.16
CA LEU A 23 13.79 -2.98 -0.11
C LEU A 23 14.85 -1.91 -0.42
N ARG A 24 15.94 -2.32 -1.09
CA ARG A 24 17.05 -1.42 -1.43
C ARG A 24 16.82 -0.72 -2.77
N MET A 25 16.49 0.56 -2.73
CA MET A 25 16.30 1.42 -3.90
C MET A 25 17.32 2.56 -3.96
N PHE A 26 17.50 3.26 -2.84
CA PHE A 26 18.49 4.31 -2.64
C PHE A 26 19.41 3.93 -1.47
N PRO A 27 20.55 4.63 -1.30
CA PRO A 27 21.27 4.58 -0.02
C PRO A 27 20.26 4.85 1.09
N GLY A 28 20.18 3.94 2.06
CA GLY A 28 19.19 4.02 3.14
C GLY A 28 19.51 5.13 4.14
N PHE A 29 19.55 4.77 5.42
CA PHE A 29 19.77 5.73 6.50
C PHE A 29 20.98 5.35 7.36
N THR A 30 21.52 6.34 8.06
CA THR A 30 22.58 6.16 9.06
C THR A 30 22.00 5.72 10.40
N ASN A 31 22.84 5.17 11.29
CA ASN A 31 22.42 4.81 12.64
C ASN A 31 21.83 6.01 13.42
N ALA A 32 22.37 7.22 13.22
CA ALA A 32 21.84 8.43 13.88
C ALA A 32 20.39 8.74 13.47
N GLN A 33 20.06 8.56 12.18
CA GLN A 33 18.68 8.69 11.69
C GLN A 33 17.78 7.60 12.25
N ALA A 34 18.25 6.34 12.27
CA ALA A 34 17.51 5.22 12.86
C ALA A 34 17.17 5.48 14.33
N GLN A 35 18.14 5.91 15.12
CA GLN A 35 17.98 6.25 16.54
C GLN A 35 17.00 7.41 16.75
N ALA A 36 17.03 8.42 15.89
CA ALA A 36 16.10 9.55 15.95
C ALA A 36 14.66 9.13 15.62
N ALA A 37 14.49 8.26 14.61
CA ALA A 37 13.21 7.65 14.29
C ALA A 37 12.69 6.79 15.46
N THR A 38 13.53 5.91 16.03
CA THR A 38 13.17 5.05 17.17
C THR A 38 12.67 5.84 18.37
N LYS A 39 13.25 7.01 18.67
CA LYS A 39 12.78 7.85 19.79
C LYS A 39 11.32 8.29 19.60
N VAL A 40 10.94 8.66 18.38
CA VAL A 40 9.57 9.06 18.04
C VAL A 40 8.64 7.85 18.02
N LEU A 41 9.08 6.75 17.41
CA LEU A 41 8.33 5.49 17.36
C LEU A 41 8.07 4.93 18.76
N GLN A 42 9.08 4.88 19.63
CA GLN A 42 8.93 4.39 21.00
C GLN A 42 7.93 5.24 21.78
N LYS A 43 7.97 6.57 21.61
CA LYS A 43 7.00 7.44 22.26
C LYS A 43 5.59 7.16 21.77
N ASN A 44 5.41 6.94 20.47
CA ASN A 44 4.11 6.54 19.91
C ASN A 44 3.63 5.20 20.48
N HIS A 45 4.48 4.18 20.42
CA HIS A 45 4.23 2.82 20.91
C HIS A 45 3.87 2.79 22.40
N ASN A 46 4.53 3.63 23.20
CA ASN A 46 4.26 3.74 24.61
C ASN A 46 2.94 4.47 24.89
N ASP A 47 2.66 5.57 24.20
CA ASP A 47 1.65 6.52 24.69
C ASP A 47 0.33 6.49 23.91
N PHE A 48 0.32 6.00 22.67
CA PHE A 48 -0.82 6.17 21.77
C PHE A 48 -1.42 4.84 21.33
N HIS A 49 -2.75 4.84 21.20
CA HIS A 49 -3.47 3.78 20.54
C HIS A 49 -3.21 3.81 19.02
N VAL A 50 -3.33 2.66 18.34
CA VAL A 50 -3.31 2.55 16.86
C VAL A 50 -4.45 3.30 16.15
N PHE A 51 -5.39 3.86 16.91
CA PHE A 51 -6.47 4.72 16.44
C PHE A 51 -6.36 6.05 17.17
N PHE A 52 -6.65 7.16 16.50
CA PHE A 52 -6.63 8.48 17.15
C PHE A 52 -8.03 9.00 17.51
N ASN A 53 -9.09 8.26 17.15
CA ASN A 53 -10.47 8.63 17.50
C ASN A 53 -11.40 7.41 17.63
N MET A 54 -12.64 7.66 18.09
CA MET A 54 -13.67 6.61 18.26
C MET A 54 -14.33 6.15 16.96
N LYS A 55 -14.06 6.81 15.82
CA LYS A 55 -14.50 6.36 14.50
C LYS A 55 -13.58 5.28 13.92
N GLY A 56 -12.48 4.95 14.61
CA GLY A 56 -11.51 3.95 14.17
C GLY A 56 -10.53 4.47 13.12
N PHE A 57 -10.29 5.79 13.06
CA PHE A 57 -9.25 6.31 12.17
C PHE A 57 -7.86 6.01 12.72
N HIS A 58 -6.99 5.55 11.84
CA HIS A 58 -5.69 4.98 12.18
C HIS A 58 -4.65 6.05 12.49
N ASN A 59 -3.84 5.80 13.50
CA ASN A 59 -2.66 6.58 13.82
C ASN A 59 -1.56 6.29 12.78
N HIS A 60 -1.24 7.26 11.93
CA HIS A 60 -0.27 7.11 10.85
C HIS A 60 1.18 7.42 11.23
N LEU A 61 1.45 7.85 12.46
CA LEU A 61 2.77 8.37 12.84
C LEU A 61 3.89 7.37 12.56
N ALA A 62 3.69 6.09 12.91
CA ALA A 62 4.67 5.04 12.62
C ALA A 62 4.93 4.93 11.11
N HIS A 63 3.87 4.95 10.30
CA HIS A 63 3.98 4.84 8.85
C HIS A 63 4.75 6.02 8.24
N HIS A 64 4.51 7.24 8.72
CA HIS A 64 5.20 8.45 8.25
C HIS A 64 6.68 8.40 8.59
N VAL A 65 7.01 8.06 9.85
CA VAL A 65 8.40 7.99 10.32
C VAL A 65 9.18 6.94 9.53
N PHE A 66 8.63 5.73 9.32
CA PHE A 66 9.31 4.71 8.55
C PHE A 66 9.44 5.06 7.07
N ALA A 67 8.41 5.63 6.45
CA ALA A 67 8.48 6.06 5.05
C ALA A 67 9.56 7.14 4.85
N ALA A 68 9.57 8.16 5.72
CA ALA A 68 10.56 9.23 5.70
C ALA A 68 11.98 8.69 5.96
N LEU A 69 12.14 7.78 6.93
CA LEU A 69 13.41 7.12 7.23
C LEU A 69 13.96 6.36 6.00
N ALA A 70 13.09 5.62 5.30
CA ALA A 70 13.45 4.88 4.09
C ALA A 70 13.93 5.79 2.95
N LEU A 71 13.38 7.01 2.87
CA LEU A 71 13.77 8.04 1.91
C LEU A 71 14.95 8.90 2.39
N GLY A 72 15.56 8.58 3.54
CA GLY A 72 16.75 9.25 4.03
C GLY A 72 16.48 10.58 4.76
N ALA A 73 15.29 10.76 5.34
CA ALA A 73 14.95 11.97 6.09
C ALA A 73 16.01 12.31 7.16
N PRO A 74 16.38 13.61 7.31
CA PRO A 74 17.45 14.00 8.22
C PRO A 74 16.98 13.94 9.68
N VAL A 75 17.91 13.76 10.63
CA VAL A 75 17.65 13.57 12.07
C VAL A 75 16.71 14.63 12.64
N GLN A 76 16.86 15.89 12.25
CA GLN A 76 16.03 17.00 12.73
C GLN A 76 14.56 16.95 12.26
N HIS A 77 14.23 16.09 11.30
CA HIS A 77 12.88 16.00 10.76
C HIS A 77 11.94 15.16 11.64
N TYR A 78 12.44 14.13 12.34
CA TYR A 78 11.57 13.27 13.17
C TYR A 78 10.83 13.99 14.29
N PRO A 79 11.45 14.92 15.06
CA PRO A 79 10.69 15.74 16.01
C PRO A 79 9.65 16.66 15.33
N ARG A 80 9.87 17.05 14.07
CA ARG A 80 8.91 17.85 13.31
C ARG A 80 7.70 17.02 12.88
N ILE A 81 7.92 15.76 12.46
CA ILE A 81 6.85 14.80 12.20
C ILE A 81 6.00 14.60 13.48
N TRP A 82 6.66 14.37 14.62
CA TRP A 82 5.97 14.24 15.92
C TRP A 82 5.09 15.45 16.25
N ASN A 83 5.65 16.66 16.16
CA ASN A 83 4.92 17.88 16.44
C ASN A 83 3.77 18.11 15.44
N HIS A 84 4.00 17.76 14.16
CA HIS A 84 2.97 17.84 13.14
C HIS A 84 1.79 16.92 13.47
N ALA A 85 2.06 15.66 13.82
CA ALA A 85 1.04 14.70 14.20
C ALA A 85 0.22 15.17 15.42
N LEU A 86 0.87 15.71 16.46
CA LEU A 86 0.18 16.27 17.64
C LEU A 86 -0.72 17.49 17.33
N LEU A 87 -0.38 18.26 16.30
CA LEU A 87 -1.15 19.45 15.93
C LEU A 87 -2.36 19.12 15.05
N ASN A 88 -2.35 18.00 14.33
CA ASN A 88 -3.34 17.71 13.28
C ASN A 88 -4.18 16.46 13.56
N ASP A 89 -3.61 15.41 14.16
CA ASP A 89 -4.24 14.09 14.22
C ASP A 89 -4.27 13.50 15.64
N LEU A 90 -3.13 13.53 16.34
CA LEU A 90 -2.93 12.86 17.62
C LEU A 90 -3.34 13.74 18.79
N ASP A 91 -4.44 13.37 19.45
CA ASP A 91 -4.87 13.96 20.71
C ASP A 91 -4.32 13.14 21.90
N PRO A 92 -3.39 13.69 22.72
CA PRO A 92 -2.88 13.00 23.90
C PRO A 92 -3.98 12.67 24.93
N SER A 93 -5.10 13.39 24.91
CA SER A 93 -6.24 13.18 25.81
C SER A 93 -7.23 12.12 25.31
N PHE A 94 -6.99 11.54 24.13
CA PHE A 94 -7.86 10.49 23.58
C PHE A 94 -7.95 9.31 24.55
N LYS A 95 -9.17 8.98 24.97
CA LYS A 95 -9.41 8.04 26.07
C LYS A 95 -8.78 6.66 25.88
N LEU A 96 -8.65 6.15 24.65
CA LEU A 96 -8.07 4.83 24.41
C LEU A 96 -6.54 4.82 24.43
N ASN A 97 -5.88 5.97 24.53
CA ASN A 97 -4.46 6.05 24.86
C ASN A 97 -4.19 5.58 26.30
N GLN A 98 -5.19 5.62 27.17
CA GLN A 98 -5.06 5.16 28.55
C GLN A 98 -5.00 3.62 28.56
N LYS A 99 -3.86 3.09 29.01
CA LYS A 99 -3.69 1.65 29.24
C LYS A 99 -4.60 1.18 30.38
N PRO A 100 -5.05 -0.08 30.36
CA PRO A 100 -5.82 -0.64 31.46
C PRO A 100 -4.99 -0.64 32.76
N THR A 101 -5.66 -0.46 33.89
CA THR A 101 -5.14 -0.67 35.25
C THR A 101 -5.28 -2.15 35.64
N HIS A 102 -4.66 -2.58 36.74
CA HIS A 102 -4.84 -3.96 37.25
C HIS A 102 -6.32 -4.34 37.47
N ASP A 103 -7.16 -3.40 37.90
CA ASP A 103 -8.57 -3.67 38.23
C ASP A 103 -9.47 -3.91 37.00
N ASN A 104 -9.06 -3.42 35.82
CA ASN A 104 -9.83 -3.53 34.58
C ASN A 104 -9.05 -4.18 33.44
N TYR A 105 -7.96 -4.87 33.75
CA TYR A 105 -7.16 -5.62 32.79
C TYR A 105 -7.60 -7.08 32.74
N SER A 106 -7.99 -7.54 31.54
CA SER A 106 -8.25 -8.94 31.24
C SER A 106 -7.19 -9.42 30.25
N PRO A 107 -6.22 -10.26 30.67
CA PRO A 107 -5.18 -10.77 29.79
C PRO A 107 -5.76 -11.57 28.61
N ILE A 108 -5.17 -11.35 27.44
CA ILE A 108 -5.44 -12.16 26.26
C ILE A 108 -4.45 -13.32 26.24
N THR A 109 -4.95 -14.51 25.95
CA THR A 109 -4.21 -15.77 25.89
C THR A 109 -4.60 -16.55 24.64
N ARG A 110 -3.80 -17.56 24.27
CA ARG A 110 -4.13 -18.49 23.19
C ARG A 110 -5.52 -19.13 23.32
N ALA A 111 -6.03 -19.30 24.55
CA ALA A 111 -7.34 -19.90 24.79
C ALA A 111 -8.51 -18.92 24.62
N ASN A 112 -8.31 -17.61 24.78
CA ASN A 112 -9.40 -16.63 24.84
C ASN A 112 -9.31 -15.51 23.78
N TRP A 113 -8.23 -15.42 23.00
CA TRP A 113 -7.98 -14.26 22.13
C TRP A 113 -9.13 -13.97 21.16
N LYS A 114 -9.81 -14.99 20.61
CA LYS A 114 -10.96 -14.80 19.70
C LYS A 114 -12.16 -14.08 20.35
N GLN A 115 -12.25 -14.03 21.68
CA GLN A 115 -13.40 -13.48 22.42
C GLN A 115 -13.46 -11.94 22.43
N SER A 116 -12.32 -11.28 22.18
CA SER A 116 -12.18 -9.81 22.25
C SER A 116 -11.97 -9.18 20.87
N LEU A 117 -12.19 -9.93 19.78
CA LEU A 117 -12.06 -9.42 18.43
C LEU A 117 -13.06 -8.29 18.14
N ASN A 118 -12.69 -7.38 17.23
CA ASN A 118 -13.49 -6.19 16.90
C ASN A 118 -13.80 -5.27 18.11
N ARG A 119 -12.88 -5.19 19.09
CA ARG A 119 -13.05 -4.32 20.26
C ARG A 119 -11.85 -3.39 20.39
N ALA A 120 -12.02 -2.12 20.03
CA ALA A 120 -10.95 -1.11 20.15
C ALA A 120 -10.37 -1.05 21.58
N THR A 121 -11.19 -1.22 22.62
CA THR A 121 -10.73 -1.23 24.01
C THR A 121 -9.78 -2.39 24.37
N ALA A 122 -9.70 -3.43 23.55
CA ALA A 122 -8.82 -4.59 23.76
C ALA A 122 -7.40 -4.40 23.18
N TYR A 123 -7.12 -3.28 22.50
CA TYR A 123 -5.84 -3.05 21.82
C TYR A 123 -4.62 -3.30 22.71
N TRP A 124 -4.54 -2.68 23.88
CA TRP A 124 -3.39 -2.82 24.78
C TRP A 124 -3.19 -4.26 25.26
N ALA A 125 -4.27 -5.02 25.46
CA ALA A 125 -4.18 -6.42 25.84
C ALA A 125 -3.71 -7.30 24.67
N TYR A 126 -4.13 -7.00 23.44
CA TYR A 126 -3.61 -7.67 22.24
C TYR A 126 -2.16 -7.31 21.95
N LEU A 127 -1.76 -6.06 22.18
CA LEU A 127 -0.38 -5.63 22.00
C LEU A 127 0.54 -6.47 22.88
N ALA A 128 0.26 -6.52 24.19
CA ALA A 128 1.02 -7.35 25.13
C ALA A 128 1.05 -8.82 24.69
N PHE A 129 -0.10 -9.38 24.31
CA PHE A 129 -0.19 -10.77 23.85
C PHE A 129 0.67 -11.04 22.60
N PHE A 130 0.60 -10.19 21.58
CA PHE A 130 1.37 -10.40 20.35
C PHE A 130 2.87 -10.10 20.53
N GLU A 131 3.24 -9.19 21.44
CA GLU A 131 4.63 -9.00 21.83
C GLU A 131 5.20 -10.28 22.50
N ASP A 132 4.41 -10.93 23.35
CA ASP A 132 4.79 -12.22 23.96
C ASP A 132 4.89 -13.33 22.91
N GLU A 133 3.89 -13.48 22.03
CA GLU A 133 3.88 -14.50 20.98
C GLU A 133 5.05 -14.34 19.99
N ILE A 134 5.37 -13.12 19.58
CA ILE A 134 6.52 -12.85 18.69
C ILE A 134 7.84 -13.09 19.41
N SER A 135 7.94 -12.70 20.68
CA SER A 135 9.15 -12.92 21.47
C SER A 135 9.47 -14.40 21.69
N GLU A 136 8.44 -15.25 21.79
CA GLU A 136 8.60 -16.69 22.02
C GLU A 136 8.81 -17.46 20.71
N ASN A 137 8.09 -17.10 19.65
CA ASN A 137 7.99 -17.92 18.44
C ASN A 137 8.60 -17.25 17.18
N GLY A 138 8.86 -15.95 17.25
CA GLY A 138 9.27 -15.14 16.10
C GLY A 138 8.11 -14.76 15.19
N VAL A 139 8.32 -13.71 14.40
CA VAL A 139 7.26 -13.10 13.57
C VAL A 139 6.61 -14.09 12.59
N ALA A 140 7.40 -14.92 11.89
CA ALA A 140 6.88 -15.81 10.86
C ALA A 140 5.89 -16.83 11.46
N GLU A 141 6.25 -17.50 12.55
CA GLU A 141 5.38 -18.48 13.21
C GLU A 141 4.14 -17.81 13.80
N THR A 142 4.27 -16.62 14.40
CA THR A 142 3.10 -15.87 14.88
C THR A 142 2.13 -15.54 13.75
N LEU A 143 2.61 -15.14 12.57
CA LEU A 143 1.74 -14.88 11.42
C LEU A 143 1.06 -16.16 10.93
N GLU A 144 1.80 -17.27 10.82
CA GLU A 144 1.22 -18.58 10.45
C GLU A 144 0.10 -18.97 11.43
N GLN A 145 0.35 -18.87 12.73
CA GLN A 145 -0.57 -19.30 13.76
C GLN A 145 -1.81 -18.39 13.92
N PHE A 146 -1.66 -17.07 13.78
CA PHE A 146 -2.74 -16.13 14.10
C PHE A 146 -3.40 -15.49 12.89
N VAL A 147 -2.83 -15.63 11.68
CA VAL A 147 -3.40 -15.06 10.45
C VAL A 147 -3.76 -16.15 9.45
N PHE A 148 -2.87 -17.11 9.20
CA PHE A 148 -2.95 -18.02 8.06
C PHE A 148 -3.39 -19.45 8.36
N SER A 149 -3.52 -19.83 9.65
CA SER A 149 -4.01 -21.15 10.04
C SER A 149 -5.49 -21.33 9.68
N GLU A 150 -5.91 -22.58 9.49
CA GLU A 150 -7.29 -22.88 9.06
C GLU A 150 -8.35 -22.34 10.04
N ASP A 151 -8.03 -22.37 11.34
CA ASP A 151 -8.91 -21.90 12.40
C ASP A 151 -8.96 -20.35 12.54
N THR A 152 -8.10 -19.62 11.82
CA THR A 152 -8.08 -18.14 11.80
C THR A 152 -8.66 -17.55 10.52
N LEU A 153 -8.75 -18.32 9.44
CA LEU A 153 -9.31 -17.87 8.16
C LEU A 153 -10.85 -17.74 8.19
N SER A 154 -11.52 -18.52 9.04
CA SER A 154 -12.97 -18.60 9.14
C SER A 154 -13.52 -17.97 10.43
N ALA A 155 -14.85 -18.00 10.58
CA ALA A 155 -15.51 -17.47 11.76
C ALA A 155 -15.08 -18.24 13.04
N PRO A 156 -14.93 -17.56 14.18
CA PRO A 156 -15.18 -16.14 14.43
C PRO A 156 -13.96 -15.23 14.14
N ALA A 157 -12.84 -15.79 13.72
CA ALA A 157 -11.56 -15.09 13.65
C ALA A 157 -11.44 -14.18 12.42
N HIS A 158 -11.52 -14.74 11.20
CA HIS A 158 -11.33 -14.02 9.93
C HIS A 158 -10.10 -13.10 9.90
N MET A 159 -8.97 -13.54 10.45
CA MET A 159 -7.80 -12.67 10.65
C MET A 159 -7.17 -12.19 9.35
N LEU A 160 -7.18 -13.01 8.28
CA LEU A 160 -6.77 -12.56 6.94
C LEU A 160 -7.68 -11.42 6.43
N VAL A 161 -8.99 -11.48 6.67
CA VAL A 161 -9.92 -10.42 6.27
C VAL A 161 -9.64 -9.15 7.06
N ARG A 162 -9.47 -9.27 8.38
CA ARG A 162 -9.16 -8.14 9.27
C ARG A 162 -7.83 -7.48 8.95
N LEU A 163 -6.86 -8.25 8.46
CA LEU A 163 -5.56 -7.75 8.03
C LEU A 163 -5.68 -6.75 6.86
N PHE A 164 -6.65 -6.97 5.97
CA PHE A 164 -6.90 -6.16 4.77
C PHE A 164 -8.07 -5.18 4.90
N ASP A 165 -8.89 -5.29 5.95
CA ASP A 165 -9.87 -4.28 6.34
C ASP A 165 -9.21 -3.07 7.02
N GLY A 166 -10.02 -2.08 7.42
CA GLY A 166 -9.50 -0.84 8.00
C GLY A 166 -8.62 -0.07 7.00
N ALA A 167 -8.99 -0.06 5.72
CA ALA A 167 -8.18 0.54 4.65
C ALA A 167 -6.73 0.02 4.61
N LEU A 168 -6.55 -1.29 4.82
CA LEU A 168 -5.28 -2.02 4.77
C LEU A 168 -4.23 -1.61 5.84
N HIS A 169 -4.62 -0.82 6.85
CA HIS A 169 -3.66 -0.32 7.83
C HIS A 169 -2.98 -1.44 8.64
N PRO A 170 -3.65 -2.52 9.07
CA PRO A 170 -2.97 -3.60 9.76
C PRO A 170 -1.87 -4.23 8.89
N PHE A 171 -2.15 -4.51 7.60
CA PHE A 171 -1.17 -5.04 6.66
C PHE A 171 0.00 -4.08 6.42
N ILE A 172 -0.28 -2.79 6.20
CA ILE A 172 0.74 -1.75 6.03
C ILE A 172 1.63 -1.66 7.28
N HIS A 173 1.04 -1.72 8.47
CA HIS A 173 1.72 -1.59 9.74
C HIS A 173 2.63 -2.80 10.01
N ILE A 174 2.13 -4.02 9.82
CA ILE A 174 2.92 -5.27 9.87
C ILE A 174 4.07 -5.22 8.86
N GLY A 175 3.78 -4.79 7.63
CA GLY A 175 4.78 -4.67 6.56
C GLY A 175 5.96 -3.77 6.95
N TYR A 176 5.70 -2.64 7.61
CA TYR A 176 6.75 -1.77 8.14
C TYR A 176 7.60 -2.44 9.23
N GLY A 177 6.95 -3.09 10.20
CA GLY A 177 7.66 -3.82 11.26
C GLY A 177 8.58 -4.89 10.70
N ILE A 178 8.10 -5.67 9.72
CA ILE A 178 8.86 -6.71 9.05
C ILE A 178 10.02 -6.13 8.22
N GLU A 179 9.74 -5.10 7.43
CA GLU A 179 10.73 -4.50 6.55
C GLU A 179 11.97 -3.99 7.30
N PHE A 180 11.74 -3.35 8.45
CA PHE A 180 12.78 -2.74 9.27
C PHE A 180 13.23 -3.61 10.44
N GLY A 181 12.64 -4.79 10.62
CA GLY A 181 12.96 -5.72 11.72
C GLY A 181 12.67 -5.12 13.09
N VAL A 182 11.47 -4.57 13.28
CA VAL A 182 10.98 -3.98 14.53
C VAL A 182 9.75 -4.74 15.01
N ASP A 183 9.96 -5.70 15.90
CA ASP A 183 8.94 -6.68 16.30
C ASP A 183 7.73 -6.05 17.00
N GLY A 184 7.94 -5.03 17.82
CA GLY A 184 6.84 -4.31 18.49
C GLY A 184 5.89 -3.62 17.51
N ILE A 185 6.36 -3.22 16.33
CA ILE A 185 5.52 -2.68 15.25
C ILE A 185 4.73 -3.81 14.59
N VAL A 186 5.28 -5.01 14.43
CA VAL A 186 4.50 -6.17 13.98
C VAL A 186 3.39 -6.51 14.99
N ALA A 187 3.70 -6.48 16.29
CA ALA A 187 2.73 -6.68 17.35
C ALA A 187 1.59 -5.63 17.33
N GLU A 188 1.93 -4.34 17.13
CA GLU A 188 0.94 -3.28 16.93
C GLU A 188 0.01 -3.59 15.74
N GLY A 189 0.56 -4.04 14.61
CA GLY A 189 -0.20 -4.37 13.42
C GLY A 189 -1.12 -5.58 13.61
N LEU A 190 -0.67 -6.62 14.32
CA LEU A 190 -1.51 -7.79 14.68
C LEU A 190 -2.62 -7.40 15.66
N ALA A 191 -2.31 -6.57 16.67
CA ALA A 191 -3.30 -6.03 17.58
C ALA A 191 -4.33 -5.16 16.85
N MET A 192 -3.88 -4.34 15.89
CA MET A 192 -4.73 -3.53 15.03
C MET A 192 -5.66 -4.42 14.19
N ALA A 193 -5.16 -5.52 13.60
CA ALA A 193 -6.01 -6.49 12.90
C ALA A 193 -7.07 -7.09 13.84
N ALA A 194 -6.68 -7.54 15.03
CA ALA A 194 -7.59 -8.17 15.98
C ALA A 194 -8.76 -7.25 16.43
N ILE A 195 -8.50 -5.94 16.58
CA ILE A 195 -9.54 -4.96 16.95
C ILE A 195 -10.30 -4.37 15.75
N THR A 196 -9.86 -4.63 14.53
CA THR A 196 -10.51 -4.20 13.28
C THR A 196 -11.60 -5.18 12.89
N GLY A 197 -12.74 -4.71 12.40
CA GLY A 197 -13.83 -5.57 11.93
C GLY A 197 -13.44 -6.44 10.73
N ALA A 198 -14.20 -7.52 10.50
CA ALA A 198 -14.09 -8.36 9.31
C ALA A 198 -15.30 -8.13 8.38
N SER A 199 -15.42 -6.91 7.85
CA SER A 199 -16.53 -6.46 7.02
C SER A 199 -16.47 -7.01 5.60
N SER A 200 -15.27 -7.26 5.06
CA SER A 200 -15.09 -7.70 3.66
C SER A 200 -15.11 -9.22 3.44
N THR A 201 -15.70 -10.00 4.36
CA THR A 201 -15.79 -11.48 4.27
C THR A 201 -16.46 -11.97 2.99
N SER A 202 -17.36 -11.20 2.38
CA SER A 202 -17.99 -11.55 1.10
C SER A 202 -17.02 -11.65 -0.08
N LEU A 203 -15.79 -11.14 0.05
CA LEU A 203 -14.70 -11.32 -0.92
C LEU A 203 -14.01 -12.69 -0.81
N TYR A 204 -14.27 -13.44 0.26
CA TYR A 204 -13.60 -14.68 0.64
C TYR A 204 -14.62 -15.80 0.90
N PRO A 205 -15.33 -16.29 -0.14
CA PRO A 205 -16.28 -17.40 0.02
C PRO A 205 -15.61 -18.65 0.58
N GLU A 206 -16.39 -19.58 1.14
CA GLU A 206 -15.86 -20.85 1.63
C GLU A 206 -15.09 -21.60 0.54
N GLY A 207 -13.91 -22.13 0.88
CA GLY A 207 -13.01 -22.81 -0.05
C GLY A 207 -12.41 -21.89 -1.14
N TRP A 208 -12.47 -20.56 -1.00
CA TRP A 208 -11.96 -19.63 -2.03
C TRP A 208 -10.49 -19.89 -2.39
N PHE A 209 -9.68 -20.28 -1.41
CA PHE A 209 -8.24 -20.44 -1.60
C PHE A 209 -7.93 -21.61 -2.54
N ASP A 210 -8.61 -22.74 -2.38
CA ASP A 210 -8.43 -23.94 -3.20
C ASP A 210 -8.82 -23.71 -4.67
N LYS A 211 -9.69 -22.73 -4.93
CA LYS A 211 -10.06 -22.34 -6.30
C LYS A 211 -9.00 -21.52 -7.01
N VAL A 212 -8.17 -20.79 -6.25
CA VAL A 212 -7.21 -19.81 -6.80
C VAL A 212 -5.75 -20.23 -6.68
N HIS A 213 -5.45 -21.17 -5.79
CA HIS A 213 -4.13 -21.76 -5.67
C HIS A 213 -4.14 -23.18 -6.24
N ARG A 214 -3.45 -23.39 -7.36
CA ARG A 214 -3.36 -24.69 -8.03
C ARG A 214 -2.12 -25.43 -7.50
N GLU A 215 -2.31 -26.62 -6.96
CA GLU A 215 -1.20 -27.44 -6.43
C GLU A 215 -0.24 -27.93 -7.52
N GLU A 216 -0.70 -28.00 -8.77
CA GLU A 216 0.11 -28.36 -9.94
C GLU A 216 0.20 -27.18 -10.92
N ALA A 217 1.37 -26.99 -11.52
CA ALA A 217 1.50 -26.13 -12.68
C ALA A 217 0.63 -26.72 -13.81
N ALA A 218 -0.24 -25.91 -14.42
CA ALA A 218 -1.04 -26.38 -15.55
C ALA A 218 -0.09 -26.96 -16.64
N PRO A 219 -0.44 -28.09 -17.28
CA PRO A 219 0.36 -28.61 -18.39
C PRO A 219 0.38 -27.54 -19.49
N ASN A 220 1.55 -26.92 -19.69
CA ASN A 220 1.76 -25.91 -20.71
C ASN A 220 1.45 -26.50 -22.10
N ASP A 221 0.41 -25.99 -22.75
CA ASP A 221 0.33 -26.05 -24.20
C ASP A 221 1.33 -25.00 -24.73
N SER A 222 2.53 -25.48 -25.05
CA SER A 222 3.63 -24.77 -25.74
C SER A 222 3.75 -23.24 -25.54
N THR A 223 4.52 -22.78 -24.57
CA THR A 223 5.61 -21.82 -24.85
C THR A 223 6.66 -21.87 -23.75
N SER A 224 7.93 -22.00 -24.13
CA SER A 224 9.13 -21.89 -23.29
C SER A 224 9.40 -20.45 -22.79
N LYS A 225 8.38 -19.60 -22.73
CA LYS A 225 8.52 -18.18 -22.41
C LYS A 225 8.43 -17.97 -20.89
N GLN A 226 9.32 -17.13 -20.35
CA GLN A 226 9.25 -16.68 -18.97
C GLN A 226 7.92 -15.92 -18.74
N PRO A 227 7.26 -16.09 -17.59
CA PRO A 227 6.03 -15.37 -17.29
C PRO A 227 6.30 -13.86 -17.21
N THR A 228 5.31 -13.09 -17.63
CA THR A 228 5.33 -11.62 -17.55
C THR A 228 4.08 -11.12 -16.83
N ALA A 229 3.99 -9.82 -16.54
CA ALA A 229 2.79 -9.24 -15.94
C ALA A 229 1.53 -9.43 -16.83
N SER A 230 1.67 -9.43 -18.16
CA SER A 230 0.55 -9.60 -19.09
C SER A 230 0.31 -11.06 -19.52
N SER A 231 1.28 -11.94 -19.28
CA SER A 231 1.19 -13.37 -19.58
C SER A 231 1.60 -14.17 -18.34
N PRO A 232 0.72 -14.26 -17.32
CA PRO A 232 1.03 -14.99 -16.08
C PRO A 232 1.11 -16.49 -16.33
N ARG A 233 1.76 -17.23 -15.41
CA ARG A 233 1.90 -18.70 -15.50
C ARG A 233 0.55 -19.42 -15.56
N ALA A 234 -0.43 -18.91 -14.84
CA ALA A 234 -1.77 -19.48 -14.76
C ALA A 234 -2.82 -18.39 -14.62
N GLY A 235 -4.00 -18.67 -15.19
CA GLY A 235 -5.16 -17.79 -15.12
C GLY A 235 -5.00 -16.51 -15.93
N LEU A 236 -5.80 -15.52 -15.55
CA LEU A 236 -5.80 -14.20 -16.19
C LEU A 236 -4.84 -13.25 -15.50
N SER A 237 -4.29 -12.30 -16.24
CA SER A 237 -3.60 -11.13 -15.71
C SER A 237 -4.61 -10.16 -15.06
N LEU A 238 -4.16 -9.34 -14.11
CA LEU A 238 -4.98 -8.27 -13.55
C LEU A 238 -5.45 -7.27 -14.62
N PHE A 239 -4.70 -7.09 -15.72
CA PHE A 239 -5.12 -6.20 -16.81
C PHE A 239 -6.39 -6.72 -17.51
N THR A 240 -6.41 -7.99 -17.89
CA THR A 240 -7.59 -8.65 -18.46
C THR A 240 -8.72 -8.74 -17.44
N LEU A 241 -8.42 -8.99 -16.17
CA LEU A 241 -9.46 -9.04 -15.13
C LEU A 241 -10.13 -7.70 -14.87
N PHE A 242 -9.38 -6.59 -14.85
CA PHE A 242 -9.97 -5.27 -14.71
C PHE A 242 -10.80 -4.88 -15.94
N ALA A 243 -10.45 -5.37 -17.14
CA ALA A 243 -11.31 -5.28 -18.34
C ALA A 243 -12.64 -6.03 -18.15
N GLN A 244 -12.59 -7.32 -17.80
CA GLN A 244 -13.79 -8.13 -17.53
C GLN A 244 -14.66 -7.56 -16.41
N LEU A 245 -14.03 -7.14 -15.31
CA LEU A 245 -14.70 -6.44 -14.22
C LEU A 245 -15.38 -5.19 -14.78
N GLY A 246 -14.66 -4.31 -15.46
CA GLY A 246 -15.17 -3.05 -16.01
C GLY A 246 -16.38 -3.20 -16.93
N ALA A 247 -16.48 -4.29 -17.69
CA ALA A 247 -17.63 -4.59 -18.54
C ALA A 247 -18.85 -5.14 -17.80
N ASP A 248 -18.65 -5.76 -16.63
CA ASP A 248 -19.76 -6.32 -15.86
C ASP A 248 -20.69 -5.21 -15.36
N ILE A 249 -21.84 -5.07 -16.02
CA ILE A 249 -22.86 -4.06 -15.72
C ILE A 249 -23.41 -4.18 -14.30
N SER A 250 -23.37 -5.39 -13.73
CA SER A 250 -23.84 -5.64 -12.36
C SER A 250 -22.89 -5.06 -11.31
N LEU A 251 -21.69 -4.67 -11.74
CA LEU A 251 -20.66 -4.05 -10.92
C LEU A 251 -20.46 -2.56 -11.27
N ALA A 252 -21.20 -1.99 -12.22
CA ALA A 252 -21.08 -0.60 -12.65
C ALA A 252 -21.47 0.41 -11.54
N PRO A 253 -20.96 1.67 -11.61
CA PRO A 253 -21.43 2.75 -10.74
C PRO A 253 -22.94 2.95 -10.88
N GLY A 254 -23.63 3.18 -9.76
CA GLY A 254 -25.09 3.20 -9.69
C GLY A 254 -25.72 1.82 -9.42
N THR A 255 -25.02 0.73 -9.77
CA THR A 255 -25.45 -0.66 -9.51
C THR A 255 -24.72 -1.27 -8.31
N ALA A 256 -23.38 -1.31 -8.35
CA ALA A 256 -22.58 -1.83 -7.22
C ALA A 256 -22.66 -0.90 -6.01
N THR A 257 -22.56 0.39 -6.25
CA THR A 257 -22.71 1.45 -5.25
C THR A 257 -23.12 2.74 -5.94
N LYS A 258 -23.87 3.58 -5.23
CA LYS A 258 -24.43 4.85 -5.68
C LYS A 258 -23.65 6.02 -5.11
N TRP A 259 -23.79 7.18 -5.74
CA TRP A 259 -23.17 8.41 -5.27
C TRP A 259 -23.64 8.78 -3.85
N GLU A 260 -24.92 8.54 -3.57
CA GLU A 260 -25.60 8.91 -2.33
C GLU A 260 -25.40 7.90 -1.19
N ASP A 261 -24.74 6.75 -1.46
CA ASP A 261 -24.45 5.78 -0.41
C ASP A 261 -23.54 6.41 0.65
N GLU A 262 -23.97 6.33 1.92
CA GLU A 262 -23.20 6.80 3.09
C GLU A 262 -21.81 6.16 3.13
N SER A 263 -21.77 4.84 2.96
CA SER A 263 -20.56 4.05 2.82
C SER A 263 -20.60 3.29 1.49
N LYS A 264 -19.86 3.81 0.51
CA LYS A 264 -19.70 3.16 -0.80
C LYS A 264 -19.06 1.77 -0.67
N PHE A 265 -18.19 1.62 0.33
CA PHE A 265 -17.52 0.37 0.69
C PHE A 265 -18.51 -0.69 1.17
N ASP A 266 -19.38 -0.36 2.12
CA ASP A 266 -20.37 -1.32 2.63
C ASP A 266 -21.44 -1.62 1.59
N ALA A 267 -21.86 -0.62 0.82
CA ALA A 267 -22.80 -0.82 -0.28
C ALA A 267 -22.26 -1.79 -1.33
N THR A 268 -20.99 -1.63 -1.73
CA THR A 268 -20.32 -2.53 -2.68
C THR A 268 -20.18 -3.95 -2.14
N LEU A 269 -19.77 -4.12 -0.87
CA LEU A 269 -19.65 -5.45 -0.28
C LEU A 269 -20.98 -6.19 -0.20
N ARG A 270 -22.07 -5.48 0.16
CA ARG A 270 -23.42 -6.04 0.23
C ARG A 270 -23.98 -6.43 -1.15
N SER A 271 -23.76 -5.59 -2.17
CA SER A 271 -24.36 -5.79 -3.50
C SER A 271 -23.54 -6.70 -4.41
N SER A 272 -22.22 -6.73 -4.20
CA SER A 272 -21.26 -7.14 -5.22
C SER A 272 -20.07 -7.95 -4.71
N GLY A 273 -19.89 -8.11 -3.40
CA GLY A 273 -18.70 -8.79 -2.84
C GLY A 273 -18.46 -10.18 -3.43
N SER A 274 -19.49 -11.03 -3.50
CA SER A 274 -19.39 -12.37 -4.09
C SER A 274 -19.14 -12.36 -5.60
N LYS A 275 -19.65 -11.36 -6.32
CA LYS A 275 -19.42 -11.20 -7.76
C LYS A 275 -17.98 -10.79 -8.03
N ILE A 276 -17.45 -9.86 -7.24
CA ILE A 276 -16.04 -9.48 -7.27
C ILE A 276 -15.17 -10.71 -6.99
N ALA A 277 -15.51 -11.47 -5.95
CA ALA A 277 -14.81 -12.71 -5.61
C ALA A 277 -14.78 -13.71 -6.78
N ALA A 278 -15.91 -13.90 -7.48
CA ALA A 278 -16.02 -14.82 -8.61
C ALA A 278 -15.16 -14.41 -9.81
N HIS A 279 -15.04 -13.11 -10.11
CA HIS A 279 -14.09 -12.64 -11.13
C HIS A 279 -12.65 -12.86 -10.69
N MET A 280 -12.33 -12.52 -9.44
CA MET A 280 -10.99 -12.67 -8.89
C MET A 280 -10.56 -14.13 -8.73
N GLU A 281 -11.48 -15.10 -8.77
CA GLU A 281 -11.15 -16.54 -8.81
C GLU A 281 -10.42 -16.97 -10.09
N LYS A 282 -10.42 -16.13 -11.14
CA LYS A 282 -9.67 -16.37 -12.38
C LYS A 282 -8.23 -15.84 -12.33
N TRP A 283 -7.87 -15.04 -11.33
CA TRP A 283 -6.48 -14.71 -11.03
C TRP A 283 -5.91 -15.90 -10.28
N LEU A 284 -5.02 -16.67 -10.90
CA LEU A 284 -4.50 -17.92 -10.31
C LEU A 284 -3.05 -17.76 -9.85
N THR A 285 -2.68 -18.58 -8.87
CA THR A 285 -1.31 -18.77 -8.40
C THR A 285 -0.97 -20.26 -8.37
N THR A 286 0.30 -20.58 -8.60
CA THR A 286 0.90 -21.92 -8.50
C THR A 286 2.04 -21.89 -7.48
N PRO A 287 2.58 -23.03 -7.02
CA PRO A 287 3.78 -23.06 -6.17
C PRO A 287 4.93 -22.21 -6.73
N ALA A 288 5.15 -22.24 -8.05
CA ALA A 288 6.20 -21.49 -8.75
C ALA A 288 5.98 -19.96 -8.76
N ASP A 289 4.80 -19.46 -8.38
CA ASP A 289 4.51 -18.03 -8.22
C ASP A 289 4.78 -17.53 -6.79
N VAL A 290 4.95 -18.45 -5.82
CA VAL A 290 5.00 -18.12 -4.38
C VAL A 290 6.19 -18.76 -3.68
N GLU A 291 7.17 -19.23 -4.43
CA GLU A 291 8.49 -19.55 -3.89
C GLU A 291 9.16 -18.30 -3.35
N ASN A 292 10.10 -18.46 -2.42
CA ASN A 292 10.85 -17.36 -1.86
C ASN A 292 11.97 -16.86 -2.81
N ASP A 293 11.57 -16.46 -4.02
CA ASP A 293 12.44 -15.95 -5.07
C ASP A 293 11.73 -14.80 -5.80
N VAL A 294 12.45 -13.71 -6.05
CA VAL A 294 11.96 -12.56 -6.82
C VAL A 294 11.52 -13.00 -8.22
N ALA A 295 12.21 -13.96 -8.86
CA ALA A 295 11.80 -14.47 -10.17
C ALA A 295 10.47 -15.27 -10.13
N ALA A 296 10.12 -15.82 -8.95
CA ALA A 296 8.89 -16.55 -8.73
C ALA A 296 7.70 -15.62 -8.51
N TRP A 297 7.73 -14.81 -7.44
CA TRP A 297 6.60 -13.91 -7.09
C TRP A 297 6.61 -12.59 -7.85
N GLY A 298 7.73 -12.23 -8.48
CA GLY A 298 7.95 -10.95 -9.15
C GLY A 298 6.87 -10.60 -10.18
N PRO A 299 6.52 -11.51 -11.12
CA PRO A 299 5.47 -11.25 -12.11
C PRO A 299 4.12 -10.89 -11.48
N LYS A 300 3.67 -11.62 -10.44
CA LYS A 300 2.40 -11.35 -9.75
C LYS A 300 2.41 -10.04 -8.98
N VAL A 301 3.53 -9.70 -8.34
CA VAL A 301 3.69 -8.39 -7.70
C VAL A 301 3.76 -7.27 -8.74
N ALA A 302 4.36 -7.50 -9.90
CA ALA A 302 4.42 -6.53 -10.99
C ALA A 302 3.03 -6.22 -11.56
N GLU A 303 2.14 -7.21 -11.71
CA GLU A 303 0.73 -6.99 -12.06
C GLU A 303 0.06 -5.97 -11.12
N LEU A 304 0.21 -6.18 -9.80
CA LEU A 304 -0.34 -5.28 -8.78
C LEU A 304 0.31 -3.89 -8.81
N ALA A 305 1.63 -3.83 -9.00
CA ALA A 305 2.37 -2.57 -9.06
C ALA A 305 1.92 -1.70 -10.25
N TRP A 306 1.72 -2.32 -11.42
CA TRP A 306 1.23 -1.63 -12.61
C TRP A 306 -0.21 -1.13 -12.43
N VAL A 307 -1.13 -2.00 -12.02
CA VAL A 307 -2.54 -1.61 -11.81
C VAL A 307 -2.66 -0.49 -10.78
N ASN A 308 -1.97 -0.60 -9.64
CA ASN A 308 -2.01 0.44 -8.61
C ASN A 308 -1.33 1.75 -9.05
N THR A 309 -0.30 1.68 -9.89
CA THR A 309 0.27 2.88 -10.53
C THR A 309 -0.75 3.54 -11.45
N PHE A 310 -1.51 2.77 -12.23
CA PHE A 310 -2.58 3.31 -13.09
C PHE A 310 -3.72 3.93 -12.29
N LEU A 311 -4.09 3.33 -11.16
CA LEU A 311 -5.11 3.89 -10.26
C LEU A 311 -4.77 5.31 -9.78
N LEU A 312 -3.48 5.64 -9.67
CA LEU A 312 -3.01 6.97 -9.25
C LEU A 312 -2.62 7.90 -10.39
N GLY A 313 -2.10 7.35 -11.51
CA GLY A 313 -1.54 8.14 -12.60
C GLY A 313 -2.46 8.31 -13.82
N ALA A 314 -3.49 7.47 -13.96
CA ALA A 314 -4.31 7.40 -15.18
C ALA A 314 -5.80 7.66 -14.96
N THR A 315 -6.27 7.90 -13.72
CA THR A 315 -7.71 7.97 -13.41
C THR A 315 -8.33 9.37 -13.51
N THR A 316 -7.52 10.43 -13.70
CA THR A 316 -8.03 11.79 -13.96
C THR A 316 -8.42 11.95 -15.44
N PRO A 317 -9.69 12.27 -15.77
CA PRO A 317 -10.12 12.48 -17.15
C PRO A 317 -9.29 13.58 -17.85
N PRO A 318 -8.89 13.41 -19.13
CA PRO A 318 -8.10 14.39 -19.89
C PRO A 318 -8.70 15.79 -19.97
N SER A 319 -10.03 15.90 -19.87
CA SER A 319 -10.76 17.18 -19.84
C SER A 319 -10.52 18.00 -18.56
N GLN A 320 -9.99 17.39 -17.51
CA GLN A 320 -9.76 18.04 -16.22
C GLN A 320 -8.33 18.60 -16.16
N GLN A 321 -8.19 19.89 -15.85
CA GLN A 321 -6.87 20.51 -15.75
C GLN A 321 -6.14 20.09 -14.46
N SER A 322 -6.88 20.01 -13.35
CA SER A 322 -6.35 19.62 -12.05
C SER A 322 -6.38 18.11 -11.88
N ILE A 323 -5.24 17.54 -11.46
CA ILE A 323 -5.12 16.12 -11.13
C ILE A 323 -5.81 15.87 -9.78
N LYS A 324 -6.71 14.89 -9.75
CA LYS A 324 -7.32 14.39 -8.51
C LYS A 324 -6.95 12.92 -8.32
N GLN A 325 -6.45 12.60 -7.14
CA GLN A 325 -6.10 11.24 -6.74
C GLN A 325 -6.92 10.84 -5.53
N ASP A 326 -7.50 9.64 -5.60
CA ASP A 326 -8.41 9.16 -4.58
C ASP A 326 -7.66 8.64 -3.35
N PHE A 327 -8.09 9.10 -2.19
CA PHE A 327 -7.51 8.74 -0.89
C PHE A 327 -7.50 7.23 -0.68
N PHE A 328 -8.53 6.49 -1.08
CA PHE A 328 -8.57 5.05 -0.81
C PHE A 328 -7.78 4.23 -1.82
N LEU A 329 -7.74 4.65 -3.09
CA LEU A 329 -6.94 3.97 -4.11
C LEU A 329 -5.43 4.06 -3.82
N MET A 330 -4.98 5.15 -3.20
CA MET A 330 -3.58 5.27 -2.78
C MET A 330 -3.20 4.27 -1.67
N HIS A 331 -4.15 3.83 -0.84
CA HIS A 331 -3.86 2.82 0.19
C HIS A 331 -3.48 1.48 -0.43
N THR A 332 -4.16 1.04 -1.50
CA THR A 332 -3.83 -0.23 -2.18
C THR A 332 -2.47 -0.12 -2.88
N HIS A 333 -2.14 1.04 -3.44
CA HIS A 333 -0.81 1.33 -3.98
C HIS A 333 0.29 1.22 -2.91
N ASN A 334 0.12 1.91 -1.79
CA ASN A 334 1.09 1.87 -0.69
C ASN A 334 1.23 0.48 -0.09
N ALA A 335 0.13 -0.25 0.06
CA ALA A 335 0.12 -1.62 0.55
C ALA A 335 0.93 -2.56 -0.36
N THR A 336 0.91 -2.35 -1.69
CA THR A 336 1.62 -3.22 -2.64
C THR A 336 3.12 -3.32 -2.36
N LEU A 337 3.73 -2.27 -1.81
CA LEU A 337 5.14 -2.26 -1.41
C LEU A 337 5.48 -3.33 -0.37
N PHE A 338 4.53 -3.74 0.48
CA PHE A 338 4.81 -4.67 1.57
C PHE A 338 4.80 -6.13 1.16
N LEU A 339 4.26 -6.50 0.00
CA LEU A 339 4.43 -7.86 -0.53
C LEU A 339 5.91 -8.22 -0.71
N PRO A 340 6.72 -7.47 -1.51
CA PRO A 340 8.14 -7.76 -1.62
C PRO A 340 8.90 -7.55 -0.31
N ALA A 341 8.46 -6.61 0.56
CA ALA A 341 9.11 -6.40 1.85
C ALA A 341 9.02 -7.65 2.73
N ILE A 342 7.80 -8.21 2.84
CA ILE A 342 7.51 -9.40 3.63
C ILE A 342 8.18 -10.62 3.01
N PHE A 343 8.05 -10.83 1.70
CA PHE A 343 8.60 -12.03 1.06
C PHE A 343 10.13 -12.07 1.17
N LYS A 344 10.81 -10.92 1.03
CA LYS A 344 12.28 -10.85 1.18
C LYS A 344 12.75 -10.96 2.63
N ALA A 345 12.02 -10.36 3.58
CA ALA A 345 12.46 -10.28 4.98
C ALA A 345 12.03 -11.49 5.84
N LEU A 346 10.98 -12.21 5.45
CA LEU A 346 10.48 -13.41 6.15
C LEU A 346 10.54 -14.66 5.27
N PRO A 347 11.74 -15.23 5.06
CA PRO A 347 11.89 -16.48 4.28
C PRO A 347 11.16 -17.67 4.91
N GLY A 348 10.91 -17.63 6.23
CA GLY A 348 10.19 -18.66 6.98
C GLY A 348 8.67 -18.67 6.77
N LEU A 349 8.11 -17.67 6.08
CA LEU A 349 6.68 -17.65 5.75
C LEU A 349 6.37 -18.74 4.71
N SER A 350 5.25 -19.45 4.83
CA SER A 350 4.89 -20.53 3.91
C SER A 350 4.50 -20.02 2.53
N ALA A 351 4.60 -20.89 1.52
CA ALA A 351 4.09 -20.61 0.17
C ALA A 351 2.58 -20.30 0.18
N LYS A 352 1.81 -21.02 1.01
CA LYS A 352 0.37 -20.79 1.22
C LYS A 352 0.09 -19.39 1.75
N ALA A 353 0.80 -18.95 2.78
CA ALA A 353 0.65 -17.60 3.33
C ALA A 353 1.04 -16.51 2.31
N ARG A 354 2.12 -16.69 1.54
CA ARG A 354 2.49 -15.78 0.45
C ARG A 354 1.41 -15.69 -0.63
N ALA A 355 0.84 -16.82 -1.05
CA ALA A 355 -0.29 -16.86 -1.98
C ALA A 355 -1.51 -16.11 -1.40
N MET A 356 -1.85 -16.34 -0.13
CA MET A 356 -2.97 -15.67 0.52
C MET A 356 -2.80 -14.15 0.58
N LEU A 357 -1.59 -13.67 0.87
CA LEU A 357 -1.28 -12.22 0.86
C LEU A 357 -1.44 -11.60 -0.54
N LEU A 358 -0.96 -12.28 -1.59
CA LEU A 358 -1.15 -11.85 -2.98
C LEU A 358 -2.63 -11.72 -3.32
N HIS A 359 -3.41 -12.78 -3.07
CA HIS A 359 -4.83 -12.82 -3.39
C HIS A 359 -5.64 -11.81 -2.59
N ALA A 360 -5.36 -11.68 -1.30
CA ALA A 360 -6.05 -10.73 -0.45
C ALA A 360 -5.81 -9.29 -0.92
N LEU A 361 -4.57 -8.92 -1.27
CA LEU A 361 -4.30 -7.57 -1.80
C LEU A 361 -4.96 -7.34 -3.16
N ALA A 362 -4.92 -8.33 -4.06
CA ALA A 362 -5.55 -8.22 -5.38
C ALA A 362 -7.07 -8.05 -5.27
N ARG A 363 -7.73 -8.85 -4.43
CA ARG A 363 -9.17 -8.75 -4.15
C ARG A 363 -9.52 -7.39 -3.55
N THR A 364 -8.75 -6.92 -2.56
CA THR A 364 -8.96 -5.60 -1.95
C THR A 364 -8.71 -4.46 -2.94
N THR A 365 -7.77 -4.60 -3.87
CA THR A 365 -7.52 -3.61 -4.93
C THR A 365 -8.72 -3.50 -5.88
N ALA A 366 -9.20 -4.64 -6.40
CA ALA A 366 -10.39 -4.68 -7.25
C ALA A 366 -11.62 -4.14 -6.52
N TYR A 367 -11.85 -4.59 -5.28
CA TYR A 367 -12.94 -4.11 -4.43
C TYR A 367 -12.89 -2.59 -4.23
N THR A 368 -11.74 -2.04 -3.86
CA THR A 368 -11.58 -0.61 -3.61
C THR A 368 -11.86 0.16 -4.89
N TRP A 369 -11.28 -0.24 -6.02
CA TRP A 369 -11.56 0.37 -7.33
C TRP A 369 -13.06 0.41 -7.66
N ILE A 370 -13.78 -0.68 -7.39
CA ILE A 370 -15.23 -0.76 -7.62
C ILE A 370 -16.02 0.15 -6.68
N ALA A 371 -15.68 0.13 -5.39
CA ALA A 371 -16.29 1.01 -4.39
C ALA A 371 -16.03 2.50 -4.66
N ARG A 372 -14.95 2.83 -5.39
CA ARG A 372 -14.66 4.20 -5.83
C ARG A 372 -15.31 4.58 -7.16
N GLY A 373 -16.24 3.77 -7.65
CA GLY A 373 -16.98 4.02 -8.88
C GLY A 373 -16.24 3.61 -10.14
N ARG A 374 -15.25 2.71 -10.05
CA ARG A 374 -14.55 2.13 -11.21
C ARG A 374 -13.99 3.18 -12.18
N PRO A 375 -13.19 4.16 -11.70
CA PRO A 375 -12.63 5.17 -12.58
C PRO A 375 -11.90 4.53 -13.76
N VAL A 376 -12.15 5.08 -14.95
CA VAL A 376 -11.55 4.68 -16.23
C VAL A 376 -10.05 5.03 -16.23
N PHE A 377 -9.23 4.19 -16.86
CA PHE A 377 -7.79 4.41 -17.00
C PHE A 377 -7.47 5.11 -18.32
N TYR A 378 -7.09 6.38 -18.27
CA TYR A 378 -6.64 7.19 -19.41
C TYR A 378 -5.12 7.05 -19.60
N LEU A 379 -4.68 5.91 -20.13
CA LEU A 379 -3.27 5.56 -20.25
C LEU A 379 -2.51 6.54 -21.16
N THR A 380 -2.95 6.68 -22.41
CA THR A 380 -2.27 7.53 -23.39
C THR A 380 -2.50 9.01 -23.09
N GLU A 381 -3.76 9.40 -22.89
CA GLU A 381 -4.15 10.81 -22.88
C GLU A 381 -3.87 11.52 -21.54
N ARG A 382 -3.71 10.78 -20.44
CA ARG A 382 -3.38 11.34 -19.12
C ARG A 382 -1.99 10.92 -18.66
N LEU A 383 -1.78 9.61 -18.46
CA LEU A 383 -0.54 9.12 -17.86
C LEU A 383 0.66 9.37 -18.78
N MET A 384 0.64 8.88 -20.01
CA MET A 384 1.78 8.97 -20.92
C MET A 384 2.04 10.40 -21.43
N LYS A 385 0.99 11.23 -21.56
CA LYS A 385 1.11 12.68 -21.87
C LYS A 385 1.60 13.54 -20.70
N THR A 386 1.74 12.99 -19.49
CA THR A 386 2.33 13.73 -18.37
C THR A 386 3.81 14.01 -18.62
N GLU A 387 4.29 15.16 -18.13
CA GLU A 387 5.70 15.53 -18.12
C GLU A 387 6.60 14.33 -17.73
N ALA A 388 7.55 13.98 -18.60
CA ALA A 388 8.39 12.80 -18.42
C ALA A 388 9.40 12.95 -17.27
N MET A 389 9.91 14.16 -17.06
CA MET A 389 10.95 14.46 -16.08
C MET A 389 10.48 15.57 -15.12
N PRO A 390 9.69 15.24 -14.09
CA PRO A 390 9.13 16.21 -13.15
C PRO A 390 10.20 16.72 -12.17
N TYR A 391 10.69 17.95 -12.37
CA TYR A 391 11.64 18.60 -11.46
C TYR A 391 10.92 19.49 -10.43
N HIS A 392 11.55 19.69 -9.27
CA HIS A 392 11.01 20.59 -8.25
C HIS A 392 11.01 22.05 -8.76
N PRO A 393 9.88 22.78 -8.70
CA PRO A 393 9.75 24.12 -9.31
C PRO A 393 10.68 25.17 -8.69
N ASP A 394 10.87 25.15 -7.37
CA ASP A 394 11.74 26.09 -6.66
C ASP A 394 13.19 25.62 -6.48
N HIS A 395 13.59 24.50 -7.09
CA HIS A 395 14.99 24.10 -7.05
C HIS A 395 15.81 25.03 -7.96
N ARG A 396 16.15 26.21 -7.42
CA ARG A 396 17.00 27.25 -8.04
C ARG A 396 18.50 26.94 -7.94
N GLY A 397 18.86 25.79 -7.37
CA GLY A 397 20.23 25.39 -7.11
C GLY A 397 20.81 24.56 -8.24
N LEU A 398 21.16 25.20 -9.35
CA LEU A 398 22.02 24.54 -10.34
C LEU A 398 23.31 24.10 -9.65
N ASN A 399 23.53 22.78 -9.54
CA ASN A 399 24.84 22.29 -9.13
C ASN A 399 25.87 22.77 -10.16
N ARG A 400 27.10 23.02 -9.72
CA ARG A 400 28.21 23.41 -10.62
C ARG A 400 28.28 22.52 -11.87
N THR A 401 27.91 21.24 -11.71
CA THR A 401 27.79 20.20 -12.74
C THR A 401 26.77 20.53 -13.83
N GLU A 402 25.57 21.02 -13.51
CA GLU A 402 24.57 21.47 -14.50
C GLU A 402 25.06 22.70 -15.27
N ARG A 403 25.71 23.65 -14.58
CA ARG A 403 26.32 24.81 -15.26
C ARG A 403 27.49 24.39 -16.16
N ILE A 404 28.27 23.39 -15.75
CA ILE A 404 29.36 22.81 -16.56
C ILE A 404 28.78 22.07 -17.76
N ALA A 405 27.71 21.28 -17.59
CA ALA A 405 27.02 20.57 -18.66
C ALA A 405 26.37 21.53 -19.66
N GLN A 406 25.66 22.57 -19.19
CA GLN A 406 25.12 23.64 -20.04
C GLN A 406 26.20 24.44 -20.77
N LYS A 407 27.37 24.63 -20.14
CA LYS A 407 28.50 25.30 -20.78
C LYS A 407 29.17 24.40 -21.81
N ALA A 408 29.20 23.09 -21.57
CA ALA A 408 29.65 22.08 -22.53
C ALA A 408 28.68 21.92 -23.72
N SER A 409 27.38 22.08 -23.51
CA SER A 409 26.36 22.05 -24.57
C SER A 409 26.07 23.40 -25.23
N SER A 410 26.76 24.47 -24.81
CA SER A 410 26.72 25.77 -25.48
C SER A 410 27.74 25.88 -26.62
N SER A 411 28.60 24.87 -26.79
CA SER A 411 29.46 24.70 -27.95
C SER A 411 28.79 23.71 -28.92
N SER A 412 28.19 24.26 -29.99
CA SER A 412 27.61 23.58 -31.16
C SER A 412 26.27 22.84 -31.01
N GLY A 413 25.21 23.63 -30.87
CA GLY A 413 23.90 23.51 -31.54
C GLY A 413 23.35 22.12 -31.86
N ASP A 414 22.40 21.67 -31.03
CA ASP A 414 21.12 21.04 -31.39
C ASP A 414 20.19 21.03 -30.16
N GLU A 415 18.87 20.90 -30.31
CA GLU A 415 17.94 20.86 -29.16
C GLU A 415 18.19 19.67 -28.22
N GLU A 416 18.79 18.58 -28.71
CA GLU A 416 19.28 17.44 -27.92
C GLU A 416 20.36 17.82 -26.90
N GLU A 417 21.14 18.88 -27.14
CA GLU A 417 22.24 19.30 -26.26
C GLU A 417 21.74 19.96 -24.96
N LYS A 418 20.47 20.40 -24.90
CA LYS A 418 19.87 20.96 -23.67
C LYS A 418 19.44 19.90 -22.65
N GLU A 419 19.19 18.65 -23.07
CA GLU A 419 18.80 17.56 -22.17
C GLU A 419 19.97 17.03 -21.32
N LEU A 420 21.21 17.30 -21.72
CA LEU A 420 22.42 16.90 -20.99
C LEU A 420 22.65 17.61 -19.64
N ALA A 421 21.74 18.49 -19.20
CA ALA A 421 22.00 19.34 -18.05
C ALA A 421 21.64 18.69 -16.70
N ARG A 422 20.48 18.03 -16.55
CA ARG A 422 19.92 17.74 -15.22
C ARG A 422 20.08 16.28 -14.79
N PRO A 423 20.40 16.02 -13.50
CA PRO A 423 20.41 14.66 -12.97
C PRO A 423 18.99 14.08 -12.95
N SER A 424 18.85 12.78 -12.67
CA SER A 424 17.54 12.12 -12.64
C SER A 424 16.51 12.88 -11.79
N ALA A 425 15.31 13.11 -12.34
CA ALA A 425 14.20 13.76 -11.62
C ALA A 425 13.77 13.00 -10.35
N TRP A 426 14.11 11.70 -10.25
CA TRP A 426 13.94 10.94 -9.01
C TRP A 426 14.64 11.57 -7.81
N TYR A 427 15.79 12.24 -8.00
CA TYR A 427 16.49 12.90 -6.89
C TYR A 427 15.66 14.03 -6.30
N ASP A 428 15.04 14.87 -7.15
CA ASP A 428 14.18 15.97 -6.69
C ASP A 428 12.90 15.44 -6.03
N VAL A 429 12.24 14.46 -6.66
CA VAL A 429 11.01 13.84 -6.15
C VAL A 429 11.24 13.20 -4.78
N ILE A 430 12.31 12.42 -4.62
CA ILE A 430 12.64 11.73 -3.38
C ILE A 430 13.09 12.71 -2.30
N ALA A 431 13.93 13.70 -2.65
CA ALA A 431 14.37 14.72 -1.71
C ALA A 431 13.18 15.49 -1.15
N ALA A 432 12.23 15.92 -2.00
CA ALA A 432 11.02 16.60 -1.58
C ALA A 432 10.13 15.71 -0.69
N ALA A 433 9.87 14.47 -1.12
CA ALA A 433 9.03 13.53 -0.38
C ALA A 433 9.64 13.17 0.99
N SER A 434 10.97 13.05 1.11
CA SER A 434 11.65 12.64 2.35
C SER A 434 11.38 13.56 3.55
N ILE A 435 10.99 14.82 3.31
CA ILE A 435 10.71 15.81 4.34
C ILE A 435 9.27 16.34 4.29
N HIS A 436 8.40 15.71 3.49
CA HIS A 436 7.03 16.15 3.30
C HIS A 436 6.14 15.75 4.48
N PHE A 437 5.19 16.62 4.86
CA PHE A 437 4.30 16.34 6.00
C PHE A 437 3.08 15.48 5.66
N ASP A 438 2.65 15.43 4.40
CA ASP A 438 1.63 14.44 3.97
C ASP A 438 2.26 13.05 3.88
N GLU A 439 1.99 12.23 4.88
CA GLU A 439 2.49 10.88 5.04
C GLU A 439 2.06 9.95 3.90
N HIS A 440 0.90 10.19 3.31
CA HIS A 440 0.38 9.40 2.19
C HIS A 440 1.22 9.61 0.92
N LEU A 441 1.62 10.86 0.66
CA LEU A 441 2.54 11.21 -0.43
C LEU A 441 3.92 10.57 -0.22
N VAL A 442 4.48 10.64 1.00
CA VAL A 442 5.79 10.03 1.31
C VAL A 442 5.76 8.53 1.00
N LYS A 443 4.72 7.83 1.46
CA LYS A 443 4.49 6.41 1.21
C LYS A 443 4.34 6.11 -0.30
N ALA A 444 3.55 6.91 -1.01
CA ALA A 444 3.25 6.67 -2.42
C ALA A 444 4.45 6.92 -3.34
N VAL A 445 5.21 8.01 -3.11
CA VAL A 445 6.45 8.29 -3.84
C VAL A 445 7.49 7.20 -3.59
N ARG A 446 7.62 6.75 -2.33
CA ARG A 446 8.47 5.62 -1.97
C ARG A 446 8.08 4.34 -2.72
N ALA A 447 6.80 4.00 -2.78
CA ALA A 447 6.34 2.82 -3.51
C ALA A 447 6.63 2.95 -5.01
N GLN A 448 6.36 4.12 -5.61
CA GLN A 448 6.67 4.40 -7.02
C GLN A 448 8.16 4.22 -7.34
N GLY A 449 9.03 4.78 -6.51
CA GLY A 449 10.48 4.64 -6.68
C GLY A 449 10.93 3.18 -6.59
N TYR A 450 10.37 2.40 -5.66
CA TYR A 450 10.77 1.00 -5.48
C TYR A 450 10.39 0.16 -6.68
N PHE A 451 9.17 0.30 -7.20
CA PHE A 451 8.77 -0.43 -8.40
C PHE A 451 9.53 0.06 -9.63
N SER A 452 9.84 1.34 -9.72
CA SER A 452 10.70 1.87 -10.78
C SER A 452 12.09 1.25 -10.80
N SER A 453 12.68 0.86 -9.65
CA SER A 453 14.04 0.30 -9.62
C SER A 453 14.22 -1.05 -10.32
N TRP A 454 13.13 -1.73 -10.70
CA TRP A 454 13.19 -3.02 -11.39
C TRP A 454 12.08 -3.24 -12.45
N LEU A 455 11.24 -2.23 -12.68
CA LEU A 455 10.26 -2.21 -13.78
C LEU A 455 10.47 -1.05 -14.76
N ALA A 456 11.43 -0.14 -14.50
CA ALA A 456 11.67 1.02 -15.37
C ALA A 456 12.20 0.67 -16.76
N ASP A 457 12.78 -0.52 -16.96
CA ASP A 457 13.25 -1.02 -18.24
C ASP A 457 12.15 -1.68 -19.07
N THR A 458 10.91 -1.74 -18.57
CA THR A 458 9.74 -2.26 -19.32
C THR A 458 9.53 -1.43 -20.58
N PRO A 459 9.69 -2.00 -21.78
CA PRO A 459 9.51 -1.27 -23.04
C PRO A 459 8.02 -1.16 -23.41
N THR A 460 7.71 -0.20 -24.29
CA THR A 460 6.42 -0.20 -25.00
C THR A 460 6.18 -1.55 -25.69
N GLY A 461 4.95 -2.03 -25.66
CA GLY A 461 4.51 -3.32 -26.19
C GLY A 461 4.62 -4.47 -25.19
N ALA A 462 5.26 -4.28 -24.04
CA ALA A 462 5.35 -5.32 -23.02
C ALA A 462 4.00 -5.59 -22.33
N LEU A 463 3.22 -4.53 -22.07
CA LEU A 463 1.91 -4.63 -21.42
C LEU A 463 0.81 -4.81 -22.48
N HIS A 464 -0.02 -5.83 -22.29
CA HIS A 464 -1.14 -6.17 -23.17
C HIS A 464 -2.24 -6.92 -22.41
N LEU A 465 -3.42 -7.01 -23.04
CA LEU A 465 -4.51 -7.87 -22.59
C LEU A 465 -4.32 -9.27 -23.20
N GLN A 466 -4.78 -10.29 -22.49
CA GLN A 466 -5.05 -11.61 -23.09
C GLN A 466 -6.33 -11.53 -23.95
N GLU A 467 -6.20 -11.08 -25.20
CA GLU A 467 -7.35 -10.75 -26.07
C GLU A 467 -8.32 -11.92 -26.28
N ASN A 468 -7.80 -13.16 -26.39
CA ASN A 468 -8.62 -14.36 -26.54
C ASN A 468 -9.52 -14.67 -25.32
N GLU A 469 -9.25 -14.04 -24.18
CA GLU A 469 -9.99 -14.21 -22.93
C GLU A 469 -11.07 -13.13 -22.75
N LEU A 470 -11.17 -12.17 -23.68
CA LEU A 470 -12.22 -11.16 -23.64
C LEU A 470 -13.51 -11.73 -24.24
N GLN A 471 -14.59 -11.72 -23.46
CA GLN A 471 -15.81 -12.45 -23.80
C GLN A 471 -16.93 -11.55 -24.33
N GLN A 472 -16.86 -10.25 -24.04
CA GLN A 472 -17.89 -9.28 -24.37
C GLN A 472 -17.29 -8.07 -25.11
N GLU A 473 -18.05 -7.56 -26.07
CA GLU A 473 -17.69 -6.34 -26.79
C GLU A 473 -17.65 -5.15 -25.81
N GLY A 474 -16.51 -4.47 -25.72
CA GLY A 474 -16.33 -3.32 -24.85
C GLY A 474 -15.64 -3.60 -23.52
N GLU A 475 -15.14 -4.81 -23.26
CA GLU A 475 -14.27 -5.09 -22.11
C GLU A 475 -13.02 -4.21 -22.07
N GLU A 476 -12.53 -3.79 -23.23
CA GLU A 476 -11.42 -2.85 -23.36
C GLU A 476 -11.77 -1.41 -22.95
N LYS A 477 -13.05 -1.05 -22.79
CA LYS A 477 -13.47 0.36 -22.58
C LYS A 477 -12.98 0.97 -21.27
N VAL A 478 -12.62 0.14 -20.28
CA VAL A 478 -12.01 0.61 -19.03
C VAL A 478 -10.60 1.16 -19.26
N TRP A 479 -9.92 0.69 -20.31
CA TRP A 479 -8.59 1.13 -20.74
C TRP A 479 -8.74 2.12 -21.92
N LYS A 480 -8.66 3.42 -21.65
CA LYS A 480 -8.63 4.46 -22.68
C LYS A 480 -7.20 4.68 -23.17
N GLY A 481 -6.93 4.19 -24.37
CA GLY A 481 -5.57 4.07 -24.93
C GLY A 481 -5.12 2.61 -24.93
N GLN A 482 -3.95 2.33 -25.50
CA GLN A 482 -3.41 0.97 -25.55
C GLN A 482 -2.47 0.72 -24.37
N LEU A 483 -2.64 -0.42 -23.67
CA LEU A 483 -1.68 -0.85 -22.64
C LEU A 483 -0.25 -0.92 -23.18
N GLY A 484 -0.09 -1.31 -24.45
CA GLY A 484 1.21 -1.39 -25.11
C GLY A 484 1.91 -0.05 -25.32
N GLU A 485 1.23 1.09 -25.16
CA GLU A 485 1.90 2.41 -25.21
C GLU A 485 2.53 2.80 -23.87
N VAL A 486 2.23 2.07 -22.80
CA VAL A 486 2.79 2.33 -21.47
C VAL A 486 4.15 1.66 -21.36
N ASP A 487 5.12 2.40 -20.83
CA ASP A 487 6.47 1.94 -20.53
C ASP A 487 6.85 2.22 -19.07
N GLY A 488 8.06 1.83 -18.67
CA GLY A 488 8.61 2.03 -17.33
C GLY A 488 8.65 3.48 -16.84
N SER A 489 8.51 4.50 -17.71
CA SER A 489 8.46 5.91 -17.29
C SER A 489 7.19 6.26 -16.52
N ALA A 490 6.14 5.42 -16.60
CA ALA A 490 4.87 5.59 -15.90
C ALA A 490 5.02 5.80 -14.39
N PHE A 491 6.00 5.15 -13.74
CA PHE A 491 6.23 5.28 -12.30
C PHE A 491 6.68 6.70 -11.92
N LEU A 492 7.67 7.25 -12.64
CA LEU A 492 8.16 8.61 -12.42
C LEU A 492 7.11 9.65 -12.82
N LYS A 493 6.40 9.44 -13.94
CA LYS A 493 5.28 10.30 -14.36
C LYS A 493 4.22 10.38 -13.26
N THR A 494 3.81 9.23 -12.71
CA THR A 494 2.82 9.15 -11.61
C THR A 494 3.33 9.84 -10.34
N ALA A 495 4.60 9.64 -9.97
CA ALA A 495 5.21 10.35 -8.85
C ALA A 495 5.19 11.87 -9.06
N GLY A 496 5.55 12.35 -10.26
CA GLY A 496 5.46 13.76 -10.63
C GLY A 496 4.04 14.32 -10.57
N GLN A 497 3.03 13.56 -11.00
CA GLN A 497 1.62 13.94 -10.84
C GLN A 497 1.25 14.14 -9.37
N MET A 498 1.68 13.23 -8.49
CA MET A 498 1.43 13.33 -7.05
C MET A 498 2.14 14.54 -6.43
N MET A 499 3.39 14.82 -6.79
CA MET A 499 4.09 16.02 -6.31
C MET A 499 3.41 17.31 -6.78
N LYS A 500 2.83 17.32 -7.99
CA LYS A 500 2.03 18.46 -8.46
C LYS A 500 0.69 18.57 -7.74
N SER A 501 0.00 17.45 -7.55
CA SER A 501 -1.34 17.42 -6.96
C SER A 501 -1.34 17.61 -5.45
N GLN A 502 -0.28 17.22 -4.75
CA GLN A 502 -0.13 17.32 -3.29
C GLN A 502 0.85 18.42 -2.87
N THR A 503 1.28 19.26 -3.84
CA THR A 503 2.35 20.27 -3.72
C THR A 503 3.76 19.71 -3.49
N TRP A 504 4.75 20.41 -4.04
CA TRP A 504 6.17 20.16 -3.79
C TRP A 504 6.63 20.72 -2.44
N ASP A 505 5.99 21.79 -1.98
CA ASP A 505 6.28 22.42 -0.71
C ASP A 505 5.89 21.51 0.45
N ALA A 506 6.85 21.26 1.34
CA ALA A 506 6.60 20.58 2.60
C ALA A 506 5.75 21.40 3.59
N ASP A 507 5.32 22.64 3.28
CA ASP A 507 4.60 23.53 4.22
C ASP A 507 3.07 23.51 4.02
N LEU A 508 2.35 23.57 5.14
CA LEU A 508 0.94 23.21 5.31
C LEU A 508 -0.06 24.22 4.73
N LYS A 509 0.39 25.39 4.27
CA LYS A 509 -0.51 26.50 3.91
C LYS A 509 -1.30 26.26 2.62
N ARG A 510 -0.95 25.23 1.83
CA ARG A 510 -1.56 24.90 0.55
C ARG A 510 -1.76 23.39 0.37
N GLN A 511 -2.18 22.67 1.41
CA GLN A 511 -2.50 21.25 1.26
C GLN A 511 -3.69 21.05 0.31
N MET A 512 -3.38 20.75 -0.95
CA MET A 512 -4.32 20.03 -1.80
C MET A 512 -4.44 18.62 -1.22
N ARG A 513 -5.66 18.17 -0.96
CA ARG A 513 -5.92 16.91 -0.26
C ARG A 513 -6.26 15.84 -1.28
N TRP A 514 -5.77 14.62 -1.03
CA TRP A 514 -6.35 13.39 -1.56
C TRP A 514 -7.88 13.48 -1.51
N THR A 515 -8.55 13.30 -2.66
CA THR A 515 -10.00 13.42 -2.70
C THR A 515 -10.65 12.17 -2.11
N GLN A 516 -11.72 12.37 -1.35
CA GLN A 516 -12.57 11.29 -0.83
C GLN A 516 -13.87 11.16 -1.64
N ASP A 517 -13.99 11.86 -2.78
CA ASP A 517 -15.23 12.02 -3.53
C ASP A 517 -15.57 10.83 -4.43
N ALA A 518 -14.75 9.78 -4.47
CA ALA A 518 -14.93 8.58 -5.32
C ALA A 518 -14.89 8.96 -6.80
N ILE A 519 -13.67 9.12 -7.31
CA ILE A 519 -13.38 9.71 -8.62
C ILE A 519 -13.93 8.96 -9.85
N GLY A 520 -14.52 7.77 -9.67
CA GLY A 520 -15.25 7.07 -10.74
C GLY A 520 -16.66 7.60 -10.99
N PHE A 521 -17.22 8.42 -10.10
CA PHE A 521 -18.50 9.09 -10.30
C PHE A 521 -18.32 10.47 -10.96
N GLU A 522 -19.18 10.82 -11.92
CA GLU A 522 -19.14 12.13 -12.59
C GLU A 522 -19.27 13.30 -11.61
N GLN A 523 -20.02 13.13 -10.54
CA GLN A 523 -20.25 14.13 -9.50
C GLN A 523 -18.94 14.56 -8.82
N ALA A 524 -17.91 13.71 -8.77
CA ALA A 524 -16.60 14.04 -8.20
C ALA A 524 -15.82 15.07 -9.05
N TRP A 525 -16.29 15.36 -10.27
CA TRP A 525 -15.62 16.22 -11.25
C TRP A 525 -16.39 17.51 -11.58
N ARG A 526 -17.49 17.78 -10.87
CA ARG A 526 -18.32 18.97 -11.02
C ARG A 526 -17.87 20.11 -10.13
#